data_AF-A0A1X1FFP8-F1
#
_entry.id   AF-A0A1X1FFP8-F1
#
_cell.length_a   1.000
_cell.length_b   1.000
_cell.length_c   1.000
_cell.angle_alpha   90.00
_cell.angle_beta   90.00
_cell.angle_gamma   90.00
#
_symmetry.space_group_name_H-M   'P 1'
#
loop_
_entity.id
_entity.type
_entity.pdbx_description
1 polymer ?
#
loop_
_entity_poly.entity_id
_entity_poly.type
_entity_poly.pdbx_seq_one_letter_code
_entity_poly.pdbx_strand_id
1 'polypeptide(L)'
;MKSKIQENQDGTMRALSNRHVQMIAIGGTIGTGLFLGSGSTISKTGPSVMLIYLVLGVFFFFMMRGIGEMFYSDPSQHTFVSFISRYLGPTVGHFTGWTYWIGLVFVCMAELSATATYVKFWFPQFPAWITELIFLAILGSINLIAARLFGEAEFWFAMIKIVAILALIFTGIFMMVSHSVTPLGHASLGNIFSNFQLFPHGPINFIAAFPMVFFAFMGIEFVSITIGEAKSPQTVIKKAVNETLIRILIFYIGALTIIMGIIPWSSITPNSSPFVQVLKLAGLPAAAAVINFVVLTSAASSLNSCLFSAGRHFYQLATEVPEDSWMRKHFAKISRNGVPAAAIIFSASLVLITPLISLTNGLASVFTIVTGISSDMYIIVYTLAMLAHRKYRQSQDFLPNGFLMPAYKIMSPLTIAFFVIIFGSLFFVPEDIIGAVGAIIWTVVFGGVTYLHQRKLVPNTDQ
;
A
#
# COMPACT_ATOMS: atom_id res chain seq x y z
N MET A 1 14.95 -28.05 18.99
CA MET A 1 15.84 -27.65 17.87
C MET A 1 15.73 -26.15 17.64
N LYS A 2 16.73 -25.34 18.03
CA LYS A 2 16.81 -23.93 17.64
C LYS A 2 17.08 -23.89 16.12
N SER A 3 16.19 -23.30 15.33
CA SER A 3 16.39 -23.23 13.87
C SER A 3 17.69 -22.49 13.56
N LYS A 4 18.62 -23.13 12.84
CA LYS A 4 19.83 -22.45 12.33
C LYS A 4 19.39 -21.23 11.52
N ILE A 5 19.85 -20.05 11.93
CA ILE A 5 19.66 -18.83 11.15
C ILE A 5 20.53 -18.98 9.90
N GLN A 6 19.93 -18.94 8.72
CA GLN A 6 20.64 -19.00 7.44
C GLN A 6 20.90 -17.58 6.96
N GLU A 7 22.11 -17.31 6.50
CA GLU A 7 22.53 -16.05 5.91
C GLU A 7 22.26 -16.10 4.40
N ASN A 8 21.66 -15.03 3.85
CA ASN A 8 21.47 -14.83 2.42
C ASN A 8 22.80 -14.38 1.76
N GLN A 9 22.88 -14.43 0.42
CA GLN A 9 24.10 -14.07 -0.33
C GLN A 9 24.53 -12.60 -0.14
N ASP A 10 23.62 -11.74 0.31
CA ASP A 10 23.83 -10.31 0.57
C ASP A 10 24.11 -10.00 2.06
N GLY A 11 24.19 -11.01 2.93
CA GLY A 11 24.41 -10.87 4.38
C GLY A 11 23.15 -10.67 5.22
N THR A 12 21.94 -10.71 4.63
CA THR A 12 20.68 -10.67 5.39
C THR A 12 20.35 -12.02 6.04
N MET A 13 19.65 -12.02 7.18
CA MET A 13 19.39 -13.25 7.96
C MET A 13 17.96 -13.78 7.79
N ARG A 14 17.80 -15.06 7.45
CA ARG A 14 16.50 -15.74 7.37
C ARG A 14 15.91 -16.00 8.75
N ALA A 15 15.26 -14.98 9.30
CA ALA A 15 14.72 -14.99 10.66
C ALA A 15 13.18 -15.00 10.72
N LEU A 16 12.50 -14.60 9.64
CA LEU A 16 11.06 -14.35 9.68
C LEU A 16 10.24 -15.65 9.68
N SER A 17 9.29 -15.72 10.61
CA SER A 17 8.30 -16.79 10.69
C SER A 17 7.11 -16.49 9.76
N ASN A 18 6.31 -17.50 9.41
CA ASN A 18 5.08 -17.28 8.63
C ASN A 18 4.13 -16.27 9.29
N ARG A 19 4.07 -16.23 10.63
CA ARG A 19 3.25 -15.25 11.36
C ARG A 19 3.79 -13.83 11.19
N HIS A 20 5.11 -13.64 11.23
CA HIS A 20 5.71 -12.32 10.97
C HIS A 20 5.43 -11.85 9.55
N VAL A 21 5.60 -12.73 8.55
CA VAL A 21 5.31 -12.42 7.13
C VAL A 21 3.85 -11.99 6.94
N GLN A 22 2.90 -12.75 7.51
CA GLN A 22 1.48 -12.41 7.41
C GLN A 22 1.15 -11.10 8.15
N MET A 23 1.72 -10.87 9.33
CA MET A 23 1.44 -9.65 10.10
C MET A 23 2.06 -8.41 9.48
N ILE A 24 3.27 -8.49 8.92
CA ILE A 24 3.90 -7.40 8.17
C ILE A 24 3.05 -7.05 6.95
N ALA A 25 2.57 -8.07 6.22
CA ALA A 25 1.73 -7.86 5.06
C ALA A 25 0.37 -7.24 5.41
N ILE A 26 -0.32 -7.78 6.42
CA ILE A 26 -1.60 -7.24 6.89
C ILE A 26 -1.37 -5.83 7.46
N GLY A 27 -0.32 -5.62 8.25
CA GLY A 27 0.01 -4.32 8.85
C GLY A 27 0.38 -3.25 7.83
N GLY A 28 1.06 -3.64 6.75
CA GLY A 28 1.43 -2.78 5.64
C GLY A 28 0.27 -2.48 4.68
N THR A 29 -0.68 -3.41 4.51
CA THR A 29 -1.85 -3.18 3.63
C THR A 29 -3.01 -2.49 4.35
N ILE A 30 -3.29 -2.90 5.59
CA ILE A 30 -4.36 -2.28 6.39
C ILE A 30 -3.83 -0.99 7.01
N GLY A 31 -3.98 0.08 6.24
CA GLY A 31 -3.55 1.42 6.61
C GLY A 31 -4.61 2.48 6.39
N THR A 32 -4.15 3.69 6.08
CA THR A 32 -5.00 4.86 5.93
C THR A 32 -5.91 4.81 4.72
N GLY A 33 -5.60 3.99 3.71
CA GLY A 33 -6.50 3.73 2.60
C GLY A 33 -7.84 3.15 3.05
N LEU A 34 -7.85 2.19 3.99
CA LEU A 34 -9.10 1.72 4.61
C LEU A 34 -9.63 2.74 5.61
N PHE A 35 -8.81 3.20 6.56
CA PHE A 35 -9.35 3.95 7.70
C PHE A 35 -9.77 5.38 7.37
N LEU A 36 -9.05 6.09 6.49
CA LEU A 36 -9.34 7.47 6.09
C LEU A 36 -9.97 7.50 4.69
N GLY A 37 -9.34 6.81 3.73
CA GLY A 37 -9.77 6.80 2.33
C GLY A 37 -11.18 6.25 2.10
N SER A 38 -11.64 5.33 2.94
CA SER A 38 -13.01 4.80 2.82
C SER A 38 -14.10 5.83 3.06
N GLY A 39 -13.83 6.93 3.78
CA GLY A 39 -14.82 8.01 3.95
C GLY A 39 -15.17 8.64 2.59
N SER A 40 -14.14 8.93 1.79
CA SER A 40 -14.31 9.46 0.44
C SER A 40 -15.04 8.47 -0.47
N THR A 41 -14.65 7.19 -0.47
CA THR A 41 -15.25 6.20 -1.37
C THR A 41 -16.68 5.82 -0.98
N ILE A 42 -17.00 5.75 0.32
CA ILE A 42 -18.38 5.61 0.81
C ILE A 42 -19.22 6.81 0.39
N SER A 43 -18.72 8.03 0.55
CA SER A 43 -19.49 9.22 0.15
C SER A 43 -19.79 9.28 -1.35
N LYS A 44 -18.91 8.70 -2.20
CA LYS A 44 -19.08 8.65 -3.66
C LYS A 44 -19.99 7.50 -4.12
N THR A 45 -19.99 6.37 -3.41
CA THR A 45 -20.54 5.11 -3.95
C THR A 45 -21.57 4.46 -3.03
N GLY A 46 -21.72 4.96 -1.81
CA GLY A 46 -22.55 4.35 -0.78
C GLY A 46 -22.16 2.89 -0.52
N PRO A 47 -23.12 1.98 -0.29
CA PRO A 47 -22.81 0.60 0.04
C PRO A 47 -22.16 -0.20 -1.10
N SER A 48 -22.27 0.28 -2.34
CA SER A 48 -21.63 -0.34 -3.50
C SER A 48 -20.09 -0.29 -3.42
N VAL A 49 -19.52 0.51 -2.51
CA VAL A 49 -18.07 0.50 -2.19
C VAL A 49 -17.56 -0.91 -1.90
N MET A 50 -18.36 -1.77 -1.25
CA MET A 50 -17.99 -3.15 -0.93
C MET A 50 -17.74 -3.98 -2.20
N LEU A 51 -18.47 -3.70 -3.28
CA LEU A 51 -18.24 -4.34 -4.58
C LEU A 51 -16.89 -3.92 -5.17
N ILE A 52 -16.53 -2.64 -5.03
CA ILE A 52 -15.22 -2.12 -5.49
C ILE A 52 -14.09 -2.82 -4.76
N TYR A 53 -14.16 -2.94 -3.42
CA TYR A 53 -13.18 -3.67 -2.61
C TYR A 53 -13.11 -5.16 -2.99
N LEU A 54 -14.24 -5.80 -3.27
CA LEU A 54 -14.27 -7.21 -3.68
C LEU A 54 -13.61 -7.41 -5.05
N VAL A 55 -13.97 -6.57 -6.03
CA VAL A 55 -13.42 -6.63 -7.40
C VAL A 55 -11.92 -6.37 -7.37
N LEU A 56 -11.46 -5.31 -6.69
CA LEU A 56 -10.03 -5.04 -6.51
C LEU A 56 -9.33 -6.20 -5.82
N GLY A 57 -9.92 -6.74 -4.74
CA GLY A 57 -9.43 -7.91 -4.05
C GLY A 57 -9.16 -9.08 -5.00
N VAL A 58 -10.12 -9.40 -5.88
CA VAL A 58 -9.95 -10.46 -6.88
C VAL A 58 -8.76 -10.18 -7.79
N PHE A 59 -8.60 -8.96 -8.32
CA PHE A 59 -7.48 -8.66 -9.21
C PHE A 59 -6.13 -8.62 -8.48
N PHE A 60 -6.08 -8.13 -7.24
CA PHE A 60 -4.92 -8.19 -6.37
C PHE A 60 -4.56 -9.63 -6.00
N PHE A 61 -5.53 -10.53 -5.83
CA PHE A 61 -5.28 -11.97 -5.67
C PHE A 61 -4.47 -12.50 -6.84
N PHE A 62 -4.94 -12.24 -8.06
CA PHE A 62 -4.30 -12.72 -9.27
C PHE A 62 -2.91 -12.11 -9.46
N MET A 63 -2.74 -10.83 -9.13
CA MET A 63 -1.43 -10.18 -9.09
C MET A 63 -0.47 -10.88 -8.12
N MET A 64 -0.89 -11.07 -6.86
CA MET A 64 -0.08 -11.72 -5.85
C MET A 64 0.20 -13.19 -6.17
N ARG A 65 -0.72 -13.90 -6.84
CA ARG A 65 -0.49 -15.26 -7.35
C ARG A 65 0.55 -15.28 -8.46
N GLY A 66 0.55 -14.30 -9.36
CA GLY A 66 1.57 -14.15 -10.40
C GLY A 66 2.96 -13.84 -9.83
N ILE A 67 3.05 -12.89 -8.91
CA ILE A 67 4.30 -12.57 -8.18
C ILE A 67 4.77 -13.80 -7.39
N GLY A 68 3.88 -14.42 -6.62
CA GLY A 68 4.20 -15.59 -5.82
C GLY A 68 4.68 -16.79 -6.65
N GLU A 69 4.15 -16.97 -7.86
CA GLU A 69 4.60 -18.01 -8.79
C GLU A 69 6.06 -17.78 -9.24
N MET A 70 6.47 -16.53 -9.51
CA MET A 70 7.87 -16.20 -9.83
C MET A 70 8.79 -16.37 -8.61
N PHE A 71 8.39 -15.90 -7.43
CA PHE A 71 9.15 -16.11 -6.19
C PHE A 71 9.28 -17.57 -5.80
N TYR A 72 8.30 -18.41 -6.16
CA TYR A 72 8.39 -19.84 -5.89
C TYR A 72 9.52 -20.49 -6.69
N SER A 73 9.79 -20.00 -7.90
CA SER A 73 10.86 -20.49 -8.77
C SER A 73 12.24 -20.08 -8.30
N ASP A 74 12.38 -18.83 -7.83
CA ASP A 74 13.64 -18.29 -7.34
C ASP A 74 13.41 -17.45 -6.08
N PRO A 75 13.38 -18.07 -4.89
CA PRO A 75 13.19 -17.35 -3.64
C PRO A 75 14.42 -16.57 -3.17
N SER A 76 15.54 -16.61 -3.92
CA SER A 76 16.73 -15.83 -3.59
C SER A 76 16.58 -14.35 -3.94
N GLN A 77 15.61 -14.02 -4.79
CA GLN A 77 15.28 -12.63 -5.12
C GLN A 77 14.64 -11.92 -3.92
N HIS A 78 15.02 -10.66 -3.69
CA HIS A 78 14.53 -9.86 -2.56
C HIS A 78 13.33 -8.98 -2.90
N THR A 79 13.09 -8.71 -4.19
CA THR A 79 11.98 -7.87 -4.65
C THR A 79 11.39 -8.41 -5.94
N PHE A 80 10.08 -8.21 -6.12
CA PHE A 80 9.41 -8.57 -7.37
C PHE A 80 9.94 -7.76 -8.57
N VAL A 81 10.56 -6.60 -8.32
CA VAL A 81 11.23 -5.78 -9.34
C VAL A 81 12.38 -6.55 -10.00
N SER A 82 13.09 -7.42 -9.27
CA SER A 82 14.16 -8.24 -9.86
C SER A 82 13.64 -9.17 -10.95
N PHE A 83 12.43 -9.70 -10.81
CA PHE A 83 11.79 -10.51 -11.85
C PHE A 83 11.39 -9.66 -13.06
N ILE A 84 11.01 -8.41 -12.85
CA ILE A 84 10.74 -7.47 -13.95
C ILE A 84 12.04 -7.23 -14.74
N SER A 85 13.16 -6.94 -14.06
CA SER A 85 14.48 -6.82 -14.70
C SER A 85 14.88 -8.08 -15.46
N ARG A 86 14.67 -9.27 -14.87
CA ARG A 86 15.02 -10.57 -15.48
C ARG A 86 14.21 -10.87 -16.75
N TYR A 87 12.89 -10.65 -16.71
CA TYR A 87 11.99 -11.12 -17.77
C TYR A 87 11.58 -10.04 -18.78
N LEU A 88 11.65 -8.76 -18.43
CA LEU A 88 11.39 -7.63 -19.34
C LEU A 88 12.66 -6.87 -19.73
N GLY A 89 13.81 -7.25 -19.18
CA GLY A 89 15.11 -6.68 -19.47
C GLY A 89 15.51 -5.55 -18.50
N PRO A 90 16.81 -5.18 -18.46
CA PRO A 90 17.31 -4.29 -17.43
C PRO A 90 16.79 -2.85 -17.55
N THR A 91 16.37 -2.41 -18.75
CA THR A 91 15.77 -1.06 -18.93
C THR A 91 14.47 -0.94 -18.17
N VAL A 92 13.58 -1.90 -18.40
CA VAL A 92 12.26 -1.94 -17.74
C VAL A 92 12.44 -2.17 -16.24
N GLY A 93 13.41 -3.02 -15.87
CA GLY A 93 13.84 -3.20 -14.49
C GLY A 93 14.21 -1.90 -13.79
N HIS A 94 15.15 -1.14 -14.37
CA HIS A 94 15.61 0.13 -13.83
C HIS A 94 14.48 1.16 -13.74
N PHE A 95 13.69 1.31 -14.81
CA PHE A 95 12.50 2.17 -14.81
C PHE A 95 11.55 1.80 -13.66
N THR A 96 11.28 0.51 -13.48
CA THR A 96 10.38 -0.01 -12.45
C THR A 96 10.92 0.28 -11.05
N GLY A 97 12.20 0.04 -10.80
CA GLY A 97 12.80 0.29 -9.48
C GLY A 97 12.66 1.75 -9.04
N TRP A 98 12.97 2.69 -9.93
CA TRP A 98 12.78 4.12 -9.66
C TRP A 98 11.31 4.51 -9.49
N THR A 99 10.42 3.99 -10.36
CA THR A 99 8.98 4.25 -10.28
C THR A 99 8.40 3.73 -8.97
N TYR A 100 8.82 2.54 -8.53
CA TYR A 100 8.41 1.96 -7.26
C TYR A 100 8.94 2.75 -6.05
N TRP A 101 10.21 3.18 -6.07
CA TRP A 101 10.75 4.03 -5.00
C TRP A 101 10.03 5.38 -4.89
N ILE A 102 9.76 6.05 -6.01
CA ILE A 102 8.97 7.30 -6.00
C ILE A 102 7.55 7.04 -5.50
N GLY A 103 6.94 5.94 -5.93
CA GLY A 103 5.65 5.49 -5.43
C GLY A 103 5.64 5.37 -3.89
N LEU A 104 6.66 4.73 -3.31
CA LEU A 104 6.84 4.64 -1.86
C LEU A 104 6.93 6.04 -1.23
N VAL A 105 7.72 6.96 -1.79
CA VAL A 105 7.78 8.34 -1.26
C VAL A 105 6.38 8.98 -1.21
N PHE A 106 5.56 8.83 -2.24
CA PHE A 106 4.17 9.32 -2.23
C PHE A 106 3.28 8.60 -1.20
N VAL A 107 3.47 7.31 -0.95
CA VAL A 107 2.80 6.62 0.17
C VAL A 107 3.17 7.27 1.49
N CYS A 108 4.46 7.54 1.72
CA CYS A 108 4.91 8.19 2.96
C CYS A 108 4.27 9.59 3.11
N MET A 109 4.12 10.34 2.01
CA MET A 109 3.41 11.63 2.02
C MET A 109 1.93 11.47 2.38
N ALA A 110 1.24 10.45 1.83
CA ALA A 110 -0.15 10.13 2.16
C ALA A 110 -0.32 9.80 3.65
N GLU A 111 0.51 8.91 4.16
CA GLU A 111 0.46 8.50 5.57
C GLU A 111 0.73 9.67 6.50
N LEU A 112 1.68 10.55 6.13
CA LEU A 112 1.98 11.73 6.91
C LEU A 112 0.79 12.71 6.97
N SER A 113 0.13 12.98 5.84
CA SER A 113 -1.08 13.81 5.80
C SER A 113 -2.23 13.21 6.62
N ALA A 114 -2.37 11.88 6.61
CA ALA A 114 -3.35 11.19 7.43
C ALA A 114 -3.06 11.32 8.94
N THR A 115 -1.79 11.26 9.37
CA THR A 115 -1.45 11.48 10.79
C THR A 115 -1.91 12.85 11.29
N ALA A 116 -1.72 13.90 10.49
CA ALA A 116 -2.19 15.25 10.82
C ALA A 116 -3.72 15.32 10.90
N THR A 117 -4.42 14.64 10.01
CA THR A 117 -5.88 14.55 10.03
C THR A 117 -6.38 13.91 11.33
N TYR A 118 -5.73 12.84 11.80
CA TYR A 118 -6.11 12.18 13.06
C TYR A 118 -5.76 13.01 14.30
N VAL A 119 -4.64 13.73 14.32
CA VAL A 119 -4.27 14.60 15.44
C VAL A 119 -5.28 15.75 15.61
N LYS A 120 -5.85 16.25 14.51
CA LYS A 120 -6.91 17.27 14.55
C LYS A 120 -8.19 16.83 15.26
N PHE A 121 -8.40 15.53 15.48
CA PHE A 121 -9.52 15.07 16.31
C PHE A 121 -9.45 15.62 17.74
N TRP A 122 -8.26 15.61 18.36
CA TRP A 122 -8.06 16.15 19.72
C TRP A 122 -7.60 17.60 19.71
N PHE A 123 -6.84 18.00 18.68
CA PHE A 123 -6.29 19.35 18.57
C PHE A 123 -6.68 20.02 17.25
N PRO A 124 -7.96 20.42 17.05
CA PRO A 124 -8.46 20.90 15.77
C PRO A 124 -7.75 22.17 15.26
N GLN A 125 -7.28 23.00 16.18
CA GLN A 125 -6.58 24.26 15.90
C GLN A 125 -5.08 24.10 15.73
N PHE A 126 -4.54 22.90 15.99
CA PHE A 126 -3.10 22.68 15.86
C PHE A 126 -2.71 22.61 14.37
N PRO A 127 -1.69 23.36 13.93
CA PRO A 127 -1.34 23.42 12.52
C PRO A 127 -0.89 22.05 11.98
N ALA A 128 -1.48 21.64 10.86
CA ALA A 128 -1.23 20.35 10.23
C ALA A 128 0.26 20.14 9.91
N TRP A 129 0.88 21.11 9.25
CA TRP A 129 2.30 21.05 8.85
C TRP A 129 3.25 20.84 10.04
N ILE A 130 2.92 21.36 11.23
CA ILE A 130 3.72 21.14 12.45
C ILE A 130 3.60 19.69 12.90
N THR A 131 2.39 19.14 12.92
CA THR A 131 2.18 17.72 13.22
C THR A 131 2.98 16.84 12.27
N GLU A 132 2.91 17.14 10.97
CA GLU A 132 3.63 16.39 9.93
C GLU A 132 5.15 16.47 10.16
N LEU A 133 5.71 17.65 10.43
CA LEU A 133 7.14 17.78 10.75
C LEU A 133 7.55 16.99 12.00
N ILE A 134 6.74 17.03 13.05
CA ILE A 134 7.01 16.29 14.30
C ILE A 134 7.02 14.79 14.04
N PHE A 135 5.98 14.25 13.38
CA PHE A 135 5.88 12.82 13.09
C PHE A 135 7.00 12.35 12.15
N LEU A 136 7.31 13.11 11.11
CA LEU A 136 8.40 12.80 10.19
C LEU A 136 9.76 12.82 10.91
N ALA A 137 10.01 13.79 11.78
CA ALA A 137 11.25 13.88 12.55
C ALA A 137 11.39 12.70 13.53
N ILE A 138 10.33 12.35 14.26
CA ILE A 138 10.32 11.22 15.20
C ILE A 138 10.56 9.91 14.46
N LEU A 139 9.75 9.60 13.44
CA LEU A 139 9.82 8.32 12.73
C LEU A 139 11.08 8.22 11.85
N GLY A 140 11.51 9.33 11.24
CA GLY A 140 12.79 9.42 10.54
C GLY A 140 13.96 9.12 11.47
N SER A 141 13.97 9.68 12.68
CA SER A 141 15.01 9.41 13.69
C SER A 141 15.03 7.95 14.13
N ILE A 142 13.85 7.34 14.34
CA ILE A 142 13.73 5.92 14.67
C ILE A 142 14.36 5.04 13.57
N ASN A 143 14.10 5.37 12.30
CA ASN A 143 14.66 4.67 11.15
C ASN A 143 16.19 4.78 11.03
N LEU A 144 16.80 5.82 11.62
CA LEU A 144 18.26 6.01 11.63
C LEU A 144 18.96 5.26 12.77
N ILE A 145 18.23 4.84 13.80
CA ILE A 145 18.80 4.26 15.03
C ILE A 145 18.61 2.74 15.08
N ALA A 146 17.45 2.21 14.63
CA ALA A 146 17.01 0.89 15.07
C ALA A 146 16.53 -0.07 13.95
N ALA A 147 17.44 -0.54 13.08
CA ALA A 147 17.10 -1.57 12.09
C ALA A 147 16.55 -2.87 12.71
N ARG A 148 17.10 -3.27 13.87
CA ARG A 148 16.81 -4.57 14.50
C ARG A 148 15.46 -4.64 15.20
N LEU A 149 14.80 -3.52 15.46
CA LEU A 149 13.50 -3.48 16.15
C LEU A 149 12.30 -3.37 15.19
N PHE A 150 12.54 -3.21 13.89
CA PHE A 150 11.48 -2.96 12.91
C PHE A 150 10.45 -4.09 12.83
N GLY A 151 10.90 -5.36 12.70
CA GLY A 151 9.99 -6.49 12.51
C GLY A 151 9.09 -6.78 13.72
N GLU A 152 9.62 -6.63 14.94
CA GLU A 152 8.82 -6.80 16.17
C GLU A 152 7.88 -5.61 16.39
N ALA A 153 8.34 -4.37 16.17
CA ALA A 153 7.49 -3.18 16.26
C ALA A 153 6.30 -3.28 15.29
N GLU A 154 6.53 -3.66 14.04
CA GLU A 154 5.48 -3.85 13.04
C GLU A 154 4.51 -4.98 13.41
N PHE A 155 5.00 -6.08 13.99
CA PHE A 155 4.13 -7.13 14.49
C PHE A 155 3.14 -6.59 15.53
N TRP A 156 3.62 -5.82 16.51
CA TRP A 156 2.77 -5.23 17.55
C TRP A 156 1.83 -4.15 17.00
N PHE A 157 2.30 -3.28 16.10
CA PHE A 157 1.45 -2.29 15.46
C PHE A 157 0.34 -2.95 14.63
N ALA A 158 0.66 -3.97 13.84
CA ALA A 158 -0.34 -4.74 13.11
C ALA A 158 -1.35 -5.41 14.04
N MET A 159 -0.92 -5.92 15.20
CA MET A 159 -1.81 -6.53 16.19
C MET A 159 -2.83 -5.53 16.74
N ILE A 160 -2.40 -4.31 17.08
CA ILE A 160 -3.28 -3.24 17.57
C ILE A 160 -4.38 -2.94 16.55
N LYS A 161 -4.02 -2.82 15.26
CA LYS A 161 -4.97 -2.57 14.16
C LYS A 161 -6.02 -3.68 14.04
N ILE A 162 -5.57 -4.94 14.02
CA ILE A 162 -6.45 -6.10 13.87
C ILE A 162 -7.41 -6.20 15.05
N VAL A 163 -6.92 -6.05 16.28
CA VAL A 163 -7.76 -6.09 17.48
C VAL A 163 -8.82 -5.00 17.44
N ALA A 164 -8.47 -3.77 17.03
CA ALA A 164 -9.44 -2.69 16.92
C ALA A 164 -10.49 -2.91 15.84
N ILE A 165 -10.11 -3.45 14.68
CA ILE A 165 -11.08 -3.82 13.63
C ILE A 165 -12.04 -4.89 14.15
N LEU A 166 -11.52 -5.93 14.79
CA LEU A 166 -12.35 -6.99 15.37
C LEU A 166 -13.28 -6.43 16.45
N ALA A 167 -12.77 -5.59 17.36
CA ALA A 167 -13.58 -4.95 18.39
C ALA A 167 -14.70 -4.08 17.80
N LEU A 168 -14.40 -3.30 16.75
CA LEU A 168 -15.42 -2.53 16.03
C LEU A 168 -16.46 -3.45 15.39
N ILE A 169 -16.04 -4.53 14.74
CA ILE A 169 -16.94 -5.50 14.12
C ILE A 169 -17.87 -6.11 15.16
N PHE A 170 -17.33 -6.63 16.27
CA PHE A 170 -18.14 -7.19 17.35
C PHE A 170 -19.11 -6.17 17.95
N THR A 171 -18.63 -4.94 18.16
CA THR A 171 -19.47 -3.84 18.69
C THR A 171 -20.64 -3.56 17.74
N GLY A 172 -20.38 -3.45 16.44
CA GLY A 172 -21.43 -3.20 15.46
C GLY A 172 -22.41 -4.36 15.29
N ILE A 173 -21.94 -5.61 15.31
CA ILE A 173 -22.82 -6.79 15.31
C ILE A 173 -23.73 -6.73 16.53
N PHE A 174 -23.18 -6.50 17.72
CA PHE A 174 -23.95 -6.36 18.94
C PHE A 174 -24.99 -5.24 18.83
N MET A 175 -24.61 -4.07 18.33
CA MET A 175 -25.52 -2.94 18.13
C MET A 175 -26.66 -3.26 17.16
N MET A 176 -26.37 -3.96 16.06
CA MET A 176 -27.40 -4.35 15.08
C MET A 176 -28.34 -5.42 15.61
N VAL A 177 -27.81 -6.46 16.28
CA VAL A 177 -28.62 -7.54 16.85
C VAL A 177 -29.50 -7.05 18.00
N SER A 178 -28.99 -6.12 18.80
CA SER A 178 -29.76 -5.49 19.89
C SER A 178 -30.68 -4.36 19.42
N HIS A 179 -30.69 -4.02 18.12
CA HIS A 179 -31.40 -2.86 17.57
C HIS A 179 -31.12 -1.56 18.34
N SER A 180 -29.85 -1.38 18.74
CA SER A 180 -29.40 -0.23 19.53
C SER A 180 -29.84 1.09 18.90
N VAL A 181 -30.42 1.96 19.73
CA VAL A 181 -30.82 3.31 19.33
C VAL A 181 -29.57 4.18 19.17
N THR A 182 -29.50 4.88 18.06
CA THR A 182 -28.49 5.89 17.74
C THR A 182 -29.17 7.24 17.50
N PRO A 183 -28.45 8.37 17.57
CA PRO A 183 -28.98 9.67 17.18
C PRO A 183 -29.56 9.75 15.75
N LEU A 184 -29.21 8.82 14.86
CA LEU A 184 -29.64 8.80 13.45
C LEU A 184 -30.59 7.65 13.11
N GLY A 185 -31.21 7.02 14.13
CA GLY A 185 -32.11 5.87 13.96
C GLY A 185 -31.59 4.64 14.69
N HIS A 186 -31.77 3.45 14.14
CA HIS A 186 -31.28 2.22 14.76
C HIS A 186 -30.10 1.64 13.99
N ALA A 187 -29.15 1.07 14.72
CA ALA A 187 -28.15 0.21 14.10
C ALA A 187 -28.87 -1.02 13.51
N SER A 188 -28.74 -1.23 12.20
CA SER A 188 -29.40 -2.31 11.47
C SER A 188 -28.79 -2.47 10.08
N LEU A 189 -28.85 -3.69 9.53
CA LEU A 189 -28.55 -3.94 8.12
C LEU A 189 -29.49 -3.16 7.18
N GLY A 190 -30.64 -2.68 7.67
CA GLY A 190 -31.52 -1.79 6.92
C GLY A 190 -30.83 -0.49 6.46
N ASN A 191 -29.84 0.00 7.21
CA ASN A 191 -29.06 1.19 6.84
C ASN A 191 -28.23 0.99 5.54
N ILE A 192 -28.04 -0.27 5.13
CA ILE A 192 -27.36 -0.67 3.89
C ILE A 192 -28.39 -0.99 2.80
N PHE A 193 -29.40 -1.81 3.13
CA PHE A 193 -30.21 -2.48 2.11
C PHE A 193 -31.57 -1.83 1.82
N SER A 194 -32.17 -1.09 2.77
CA SER A 194 -33.57 -0.65 2.65
C SER A 194 -33.84 0.26 1.45
N ASN A 195 -32.82 0.94 0.92
CA ASN A 195 -32.89 1.74 -0.31
C ASN A 195 -31.60 1.58 -1.12
N PHE A 196 -31.08 0.36 -1.22
CA PHE A 196 -29.81 0.12 -1.91
C PHE A 196 -29.88 0.57 -3.36
N GLN A 197 -28.94 1.43 -3.76
CA GLN A 197 -28.68 1.78 -5.14
C GLN A 197 -27.25 1.37 -5.46
N LEU A 198 -27.06 0.70 -6.60
CA LEU A 198 -25.72 0.29 -7.03
C LEU A 198 -24.85 1.51 -7.37
N PHE A 199 -25.46 2.60 -7.87
CA PHE A 199 -24.78 3.82 -8.28
C PHE A 199 -25.52 5.05 -7.74
N PRO A 200 -25.50 5.31 -6.41
CA PRO A 200 -26.32 6.38 -5.81
C PRO A 200 -25.96 7.79 -6.31
N HIS A 201 -24.71 7.99 -6.74
CA HIS A 201 -24.23 9.23 -7.34
C HIS A 201 -23.82 9.05 -8.81
N GLY A 202 -24.34 8.00 -9.47
CA GLY A 202 -24.05 7.68 -10.86
C GLY A 202 -22.77 6.85 -11.08
N PRO A 203 -22.64 6.23 -12.27
CA PRO A 203 -21.57 5.26 -12.56
C PRO A 203 -20.18 5.90 -12.61
N ILE A 204 -20.06 7.19 -12.95
CA ILE A 204 -18.78 7.90 -12.97
C ILE A 204 -18.19 7.98 -11.56
N ASN A 205 -19.01 8.31 -10.55
CA ASN A 205 -18.56 8.35 -9.14
C ASN A 205 -18.15 6.96 -8.61
N PHE A 206 -18.81 5.90 -9.10
CA PHE A 206 -18.42 4.53 -8.80
C PHE A 206 -17.04 4.18 -9.37
N ILE A 207 -16.80 4.53 -10.64
CA ILE A 207 -15.50 4.31 -11.30
C ILE A 207 -14.40 5.17 -10.65
N ALA A 208 -14.72 6.43 -10.31
CA ALA A 208 -13.85 7.39 -9.62
C ALA A 208 -13.44 6.98 -8.19
N ALA A 209 -14.06 5.95 -7.61
CA ALA A 209 -13.67 5.44 -6.29
C ALA A 209 -12.60 4.33 -6.37
N PHE A 210 -12.40 3.71 -7.53
CA PHE A 210 -11.41 2.63 -7.69
C PHE A 210 -9.99 3.06 -7.31
N PRO A 211 -9.48 4.24 -7.66
CA PRO A 211 -8.10 4.62 -7.30
C PRO A 211 -7.86 4.68 -5.79
N MET A 212 -8.77 5.30 -5.04
CA MET A 212 -8.67 5.38 -3.58
C MET A 212 -8.80 3.99 -2.93
N VAL A 213 -9.66 3.11 -3.46
CA VAL A 213 -9.73 1.72 -3.00
C VAL A 213 -8.48 0.93 -3.40
N PHE A 214 -7.91 1.19 -4.58
CA PHE A 214 -6.65 0.58 -5.03
C PHE A 214 -5.52 0.95 -4.07
N PHE A 215 -5.42 2.22 -3.66
CA PHE A 215 -4.48 2.66 -2.63
C PHE A 215 -4.65 1.88 -1.32
N ALA A 216 -5.88 1.54 -0.93
CA ALA A 216 -6.11 0.72 0.25
C ALA A 216 -5.49 -0.69 0.14
N PHE A 217 -5.27 -1.24 -1.06
CA PHE A 217 -4.61 -2.53 -1.25
C PHE A 217 -3.08 -2.42 -1.44
N MET A 218 -2.52 -1.22 -1.51
CA MET A 218 -1.07 -1.04 -1.59
C MET A 218 -0.40 -1.50 -0.29
N GLY A 219 0.82 -2.03 -0.40
CA GLY A 219 1.54 -2.68 0.71
C GLY A 219 1.33 -4.21 0.76
N ILE A 220 0.38 -4.77 0.01
CA ILE A 220 0.17 -6.22 -0.06
C ILE A 220 1.37 -6.96 -0.69
N GLU A 221 2.09 -6.28 -1.57
CA GLU A 221 3.32 -6.73 -2.19
C GLU A 221 4.47 -6.90 -1.21
N PHE A 222 4.42 -6.31 -0.01
CA PHE A 222 5.42 -6.54 1.04
C PHE A 222 5.47 -8.00 1.52
N VAL A 223 4.41 -8.79 1.26
CA VAL A 223 4.47 -10.26 1.37
C VAL A 223 5.66 -10.81 0.57
N SER A 224 5.89 -10.29 -0.64
CA SER A 224 6.94 -10.77 -1.54
C SER A 224 8.34 -10.46 -1.04
N ILE A 225 8.54 -9.30 -0.42
CA ILE A 225 9.85 -8.89 0.13
C ILE A 225 10.23 -9.79 1.31
N THR A 226 9.26 -10.05 2.20
CA THR A 226 9.49 -10.85 3.40
C THR A 226 9.64 -12.35 3.13
N ILE A 227 9.28 -12.82 1.92
CA ILE A 227 9.49 -14.20 1.48
C ILE A 227 10.99 -14.53 1.35
N GLY A 228 11.81 -13.60 0.85
CA GLY A 228 13.27 -13.79 0.73
C GLY A 228 13.98 -13.91 2.09
N GLU A 229 13.35 -13.41 3.14
CA GLU A 229 13.83 -13.46 4.53
C GLU A 229 13.17 -14.58 5.37
N ALA A 230 12.30 -15.38 4.74
CA ALA A 230 11.57 -16.44 5.43
C ALA A 230 12.43 -17.70 5.61
N LYS A 231 12.23 -18.42 6.73
CA LYS A 231 12.94 -19.69 7.02
C LYS A 231 12.63 -20.83 6.03
N SER A 232 11.47 -20.78 5.38
CA SER A 232 11.04 -21.79 4.39
C SER A 232 10.23 -21.12 3.28
N PRO A 233 10.90 -20.41 2.36
CA PRO A 233 10.25 -19.50 1.41
C PRO A 233 9.13 -20.16 0.60
N GLN A 234 9.35 -21.35 0.03
CA GLN A 234 8.35 -22.06 -0.79
C GLN A 234 7.05 -22.37 -0.03
N THR A 235 7.15 -22.81 1.23
CA THR A 235 5.98 -23.11 2.07
C THR A 235 5.28 -21.83 2.49
N VAL A 236 6.05 -20.79 2.82
CA VAL A 236 5.53 -19.49 3.24
C VAL A 236 4.82 -18.78 2.09
N ILE A 237 5.36 -18.80 0.87
CA ILE A 237 4.72 -18.25 -0.34
C ILE A 237 3.30 -18.79 -0.49
N LYS A 238 3.14 -20.12 -0.46
CA LYS A 238 1.83 -20.77 -0.67
C LYS A 238 0.79 -20.32 0.34
N LYS A 239 1.18 -20.13 1.60
CA LYS A 239 0.28 -19.70 2.68
C LYS A 239 0.03 -18.20 2.64
N ALA A 240 1.09 -17.40 2.61
CA ALA A 240 0.99 -15.95 2.68
C ALA A 240 0.21 -15.36 1.51
N VAL A 241 0.46 -15.81 0.27
CA VAL A 241 -0.26 -15.31 -0.90
C VAL A 241 -1.77 -15.59 -0.83
N ASN A 242 -2.16 -16.77 -0.35
CA ASN A 242 -3.58 -17.16 -0.31
C ASN A 242 -4.29 -16.62 0.95
N GLU A 243 -3.67 -16.74 2.12
CA GLU A 243 -4.32 -16.42 3.40
C GLU A 243 -4.37 -14.92 3.66
N THR A 244 -3.32 -14.16 3.32
CA THR A 244 -3.23 -12.73 3.63
C THR A 244 -4.36 -11.95 2.99
N LEU A 245 -4.61 -12.17 1.69
CA LEU A 245 -5.64 -11.43 0.98
C LEU A 245 -7.04 -11.77 1.49
N ILE A 246 -7.34 -13.05 1.73
CA ILE A 246 -8.65 -13.45 2.25
C ILE A 246 -8.93 -12.75 3.57
N ARG A 247 -7.93 -12.68 4.47
CA ARG A 247 -8.06 -11.97 5.74
C ARG A 247 -8.26 -10.47 5.56
N ILE A 248 -7.51 -9.84 4.65
CA ILE A 248 -7.68 -8.41 4.31
C ILE A 248 -9.11 -8.15 3.82
N LEU A 249 -9.62 -8.98 2.91
CA LEU A 249 -10.99 -8.85 2.40
C LEU A 249 -12.05 -9.04 3.48
N ILE A 250 -11.87 -10.02 4.38
CA ILE A 250 -12.76 -10.20 5.53
C ILE A 250 -12.77 -8.94 6.41
N PHE A 251 -11.61 -8.36 6.70
CA PHE A 251 -11.52 -7.15 7.49
C PHE A 251 -12.14 -5.93 6.78
N TYR A 252 -11.90 -5.79 5.48
CA TYR A 252 -12.43 -4.66 4.70
C TYR A 252 -13.94 -4.74 4.57
N ILE A 253 -14.46 -5.85 4.04
CA ILE A 253 -15.91 -6.01 3.84
C ILE A 253 -16.63 -6.07 5.19
N GLY A 254 -16.07 -6.76 6.17
CA GLY A 254 -16.60 -6.81 7.53
C GLY A 254 -16.69 -5.42 8.15
N ALA A 255 -15.60 -4.65 8.16
CA ALA A 255 -15.61 -3.31 8.72
C ALA A 255 -16.57 -2.37 7.97
N LEU A 256 -16.57 -2.37 6.63
CA LEU A 256 -17.45 -1.53 5.82
C LEU A 256 -18.93 -1.86 6.04
N THR A 257 -19.27 -3.14 6.14
CA THR A 257 -20.64 -3.58 6.49
C THR A 257 -21.02 -3.05 7.87
N ILE A 258 -20.11 -3.11 8.83
CA ILE A 258 -20.40 -2.71 10.20
C ILE A 258 -20.58 -1.20 10.33
N ILE A 259 -19.67 -0.39 9.77
CA ILE A 259 -19.81 1.07 9.88
C ILE A 259 -21.11 1.57 9.22
N MET A 260 -21.49 1.01 8.06
CA MET A 260 -22.74 1.39 7.37
C MET A 260 -23.98 0.76 7.99
N GLY A 261 -23.82 -0.33 8.76
CA GLY A 261 -24.88 -0.93 9.56
C GLY A 261 -25.19 -0.13 10.83
N ILE A 262 -24.17 0.46 11.48
CA ILE A 262 -24.37 1.28 12.68
C ILE A 262 -25.04 2.62 12.34
N ILE A 263 -24.55 3.32 11.31
CA ILE A 263 -25.09 4.63 10.87
C ILE A 263 -25.32 4.61 9.36
N PRO A 264 -26.42 5.23 8.85
CA PRO A 264 -26.63 5.40 7.42
C PRO A 264 -25.41 6.02 6.71
N TRP A 265 -24.99 5.38 5.61
CA TRP A 265 -23.80 5.78 4.85
C TRP A 265 -23.88 7.23 4.32
N SER A 266 -25.09 7.77 4.12
CA SER A 266 -25.34 9.15 3.68
C SER A 266 -24.90 10.21 4.71
N SER A 267 -24.67 9.83 5.96
CA SER A 267 -24.17 10.72 7.01
C SER A 267 -22.64 10.69 7.15
N ILE A 268 -21.94 9.84 6.40
CA ILE A 268 -20.49 9.74 6.40
C ILE A 268 -19.90 10.83 5.50
N THR A 269 -19.03 11.66 6.07
CA THR A 269 -18.35 12.72 5.31
C THR A 269 -17.01 12.23 4.73
N PRO A 270 -16.57 12.77 3.57
CA PRO A 270 -15.35 12.32 2.90
C PRO A 270 -14.04 12.66 3.64
N ASN A 271 -14.04 13.70 4.47
CA ASN A 271 -12.82 14.33 4.99
C ASN A 271 -12.38 13.81 6.36
N SER A 272 -12.93 12.69 6.82
CA SER A 272 -12.66 12.13 8.14
C SER A 272 -12.79 10.62 8.11
N SER A 273 -12.16 9.93 9.06
CA SER A 273 -12.26 8.47 9.11
C SER A 273 -13.68 8.02 9.44
N PRO A 274 -14.34 7.21 8.59
CA PRO A 274 -15.68 6.70 8.90
C PRO A 274 -15.70 5.80 10.14
N PHE A 275 -14.58 5.16 10.48
CA PHE A 275 -14.43 4.35 11.69
C PHE A 275 -14.55 5.19 12.97
N VAL A 276 -14.08 6.44 12.93
CA VAL A 276 -14.20 7.39 14.03
C VAL A 276 -15.56 8.10 13.97
N GLN A 277 -15.96 8.53 12.77
CA GLN A 277 -17.23 9.25 12.56
C GLN A 277 -18.43 8.43 13.01
N VAL A 278 -18.49 7.14 12.65
CA VAL A 278 -19.65 6.29 12.95
C VAL A 278 -19.88 6.17 14.46
N LEU A 279 -18.83 6.00 15.26
CA LEU A 279 -18.94 5.90 16.72
C LEU A 279 -19.34 7.24 17.34
N LYS A 280 -18.82 8.35 16.81
CA LYS A 280 -19.23 9.69 17.24
C LYS A 280 -20.71 9.94 16.94
N LEU A 281 -21.15 9.62 15.73
CA LEU A 281 -22.55 9.77 15.28
C LEU A 281 -23.49 8.80 15.99
N ALA A 282 -22.99 7.64 16.43
CA ALA A 282 -23.72 6.68 17.24
C ALA A 282 -23.86 7.10 18.72
N GLY A 283 -23.28 8.23 19.13
CA GLY A 283 -23.33 8.69 20.52
C GLY A 283 -22.27 8.06 21.43
N LEU A 284 -21.19 7.50 20.86
CA LEU A 284 -20.08 6.85 21.57
C LEU A 284 -18.76 7.63 21.41
N PRO A 285 -18.67 8.90 21.87
CA PRO A 285 -17.50 9.75 21.64
C PRO A 285 -16.21 9.22 22.27
N ALA A 286 -16.29 8.53 23.41
CA ALA A 286 -15.14 7.90 24.05
C ALA A 286 -14.57 6.76 23.18
N ALA A 287 -15.45 5.92 22.62
CA ALA A 287 -15.03 4.87 21.69
C ALA A 287 -14.45 5.47 20.39
N ALA A 288 -15.03 6.55 19.89
CA ALA A 288 -14.49 7.29 18.75
C ALA A 288 -13.06 7.80 19.02
N ALA A 289 -12.79 8.33 20.21
CA ALA A 289 -11.44 8.76 20.59
C ALA A 289 -10.44 7.60 20.65
N VAL A 290 -10.84 6.44 21.20
CA VAL A 290 -9.99 5.23 21.22
C VAL A 290 -9.69 4.75 19.80
N ILE A 291 -10.70 4.67 18.93
CA ILE A 291 -10.49 4.28 17.53
C ILE A 291 -9.61 5.31 16.81
N ASN A 292 -9.79 6.61 17.07
CA ASN A 292 -8.94 7.66 16.50
C ASN A 292 -7.46 7.48 16.89
N PHE A 293 -7.19 7.07 18.13
CA PHE A 293 -5.85 6.71 18.58
C PHE A 293 -5.30 5.49 17.84
N VAL A 294 -6.10 4.44 17.69
CA VAL A 294 -5.66 3.24 16.95
C VAL A 294 -5.33 3.59 15.49
N VAL A 295 -6.19 4.33 14.79
CA VAL A 295 -5.91 4.69 13.39
C VAL A 295 -4.75 5.66 13.23
N LEU A 296 -4.48 6.53 14.23
CA LEU A 296 -3.26 7.33 14.26
C LEU A 296 -2.01 6.44 14.40
N THR A 297 -2.02 5.45 15.30
CA THR A 297 -0.90 4.49 15.40
C THR A 297 -0.75 3.66 14.13
N SER A 298 -1.85 3.40 13.42
CA SER A 298 -1.84 2.72 12.14
C SER A 298 -1.12 3.52 11.06
N ALA A 299 -1.45 4.82 10.94
CA ALA A 299 -0.79 5.72 10.01
C ALA A 299 0.70 5.90 10.34
N ALA A 300 1.03 6.05 11.62
CA ALA A 300 2.42 6.16 12.07
C ALA A 300 3.26 4.91 11.77
N SER A 301 2.69 3.71 11.98
CA SER A 301 3.34 2.43 11.61
C SER A 301 3.52 2.31 10.10
N SER A 302 2.51 2.65 9.31
CA SER A 302 2.61 2.63 7.83
C SER A 302 3.69 3.59 7.33
N LEU A 303 3.71 4.83 7.86
CA LEU A 303 4.75 5.82 7.56
C LEU A 303 6.15 5.31 7.93
N ASN A 304 6.30 4.70 9.11
CA ASN A 304 7.57 4.11 9.54
C ASN A 304 8.05 3.00 8.58
N SER A 305 7.15 2.10 8.19
CA SER A 305 7.41 1.03 7.21
C SER A 305 7.75 1.55 5.83
N CYS A 306 7.06 2.60 5.40
CA CYS A 306 7.30 3.27 4.15
C CYS A 306 8.68 3.94 4.13
N LEU A 307 9.07 4.70 5.17
CA LEU A 307 10.39 5.34 5.27
C LEU A 307 11.52 4.30 5.28
N PHE A 308 11.33 3.21 6.03
CA PHE A 308 12.25 2.08 6.09
C PHE A 308 12.46 1.45 4.70
N SER A 309 11.37 1.24 3.96
CA SER A 309 11.37 0.60 2.65
C SER A 309 11.92 1.52 1.56
N ALA A 310 11.49 2.78 1.55
CA ALA A 310 11.98 3.80 0.61
C ALA A 310 13.50 3.98 0.73
N GLY A 311 14.02 4.07 1.95
CA GLY A 311 15.47 4.21 2.18
C GLY A 311 16.28 3.00 1.69
N ARG A 312 15.79 1.77 1.89
CA ARG A 312 16.46 0.56 1.38
C ARG A 312 16.36 0.41 -0.13
N HIS A 313 15.20 0.72 -0.70
CA HIS A 313 15.02 0.66 -2.14
C HIS A 313 15.90 1.69 -2.85
N PHE A 314 16.01 2.90 -2.31
CA PHE A 314 16.92 3.91 -2.84
C PHE A 314 18.39 3.52 -2.69
N TYR A 315 18.76 2.90 -1.57
CA TYR A 315 20.10 2.32 -1.39
C TYR A 315 20.40 1.27 -2.47
N GLN A 316 19.46 0.39 -2.78
CA GLN A 316 19.60 -0.61 -3.85
C GLN A 316 19.75 0.06 -5.22
N LEU A 317 18.93 1.06 -5.54
CA LEU A 317 19.08 1.84 -6.77
C LEU A 317 20.48 2.50 -6.85
N ALA A 318 21.00 2.97 -5.71
CA ALA A 318 22.34 3.56 -5.64
C ALA A 318 23.47 2.54 -5.80
N THR A 319 23.26 1.25 -5.49
CA THR A 319 24.26 0.20 -5.74
C THR A 319 24.27 -0.26 -7.20
N GLU A 320 23.13 -0.15 -7.88
CA GLU A 320 22.95 -0.59 -9.28
C GLU A 320 23.52 0.41 -10.31
N VAL A 321 23.76 1.67 -9.93
CA VAL A 321 24.42 2.66 -10.80
C VAL A 321 25.95 2.46 -10.86
N PRO A 322 26.64 3.01 -11.89
CA PRO A 322 28.10 2.84 -12.05
C PRO A 322 28.92 3.19 -10.82
N GLU A 323 30.06 2.48 -10.65
CA GLU A 323 30.91 2.57 -9.45
C GLU A 323 31.45 3.98 -9.16
N ASP A 324 31.73 4.73 -10.21
CA ASP A 324 32.26 6.08 -10.17
C ASP A 324 31.19 7.16 -9.99
N SER A 325 29.91 6.80 -10.08
CA SER A 325 28.79 7.74 -10.00
C SER A 325 28.70 8.44 -8.65
N TRP A 326 28.28 9.72 -8.69
CA TRP A 326 28.05 10.51 -7.47
C TRP A 326 27.01 9.85 -6.55
N MET A 327 25.96 9.25 -7.13
CA MET A 327 24.89 8.59 -6.38
C MET A 327 25.42 7.39 -5.58
N ARG A 328 26.20 6.50 -6.21
CA ARG A 328 26.80 5.35 -5.50
C ARG A 328 27.72 5.79 -4.37
N LYS A 329 28.59 6.76 -4.63
CA LYS A 329 29.55 7.30 -3.64
C LYS A 329 28.88 7.84 -2.38
N HIS A 330 27.67 8.38 -2.46
CA HIS A 330 26.99 9.02 -1.33
C HIS A 330 25.88 8.14 -0.72
N PHE A 331 25.17 7.36 -1.52
CA PHE A 331 23.96 6.66 -1.08
C PHE A 331 24.11 5.15 -0.96
N ALA A 332 25.11 4.52 -1.60
CA ALA A 332 25.37 3.08 -1.48
C ALA A 332 26.25 2.74 -0.27
N LYS A 333 26.05 3.43 0.86
CA LYS A 333 26.82 3.22 2.10
C LYS A 333 25.91 2.86 3.27
N ILE A 334 26.34 1.90 4.07
CA ILE A 334 25.69 1.52 5.33
C ILE A 334 26.36 2.30 6.48
N SER A 335 25.54 2.89 7.35
CA SER A 335 26.01 3.63 8.53
C SER A 335 26.51 2.69 9.64
N ARG A 336 27.13 3.25 10.68
CA ARG A 336 27.55 2.48 11.88
C ARG A 336 26.38 1.78 12.58
N ASN A 337 25.15 2.29 12.40
CA ASN A 337 23.93 1.71 12.98
C ASN A 337 23.32 0.59 12.11
N GLY A 338 23.98 0.20 11.02
CA GLY A 338 23.52 -0.89 10.14
C GLY A 338 22.35 -0.52 9.23
N VAL A 339 22.18 0.78 8.93
CA VAL A 339 21.13 1.30 8.04
C VAL A 339 21.70 2.20 6.95
N PRO A 340 21.08 2.28 5.75
CA PRO A 340 21.48 3.21 4.69
C PRO A 340 21.03 4.64 5.02
N ALA A 341 21.69 5.26 6.01
CA ALA A 341 21.25 6.53 6.59
C ALA A 341 21.08 7.67 5.56
N ALA A 342 22.02 7.81 4.62
CA ALA A 342 21.94 8.85 3.58
C ALA A 342 20.71 8.65 2.68
N ALA A 343 20.39 7.42 2.32
CA ALA A 343 19.24 7.07 1.49
C ALA A 343 17.91 7.31 2.21
N ILE A 344 17.85 7.00 3.50
CA ILE A 344 16.70 7.28 4.38
C ILE A 344 16.48 8.79 4.47
N ILE A 345 17.52 9.57 4.78
CA ILE A 345 17.45 11.03 4.90
C ILE A 345 17.00 11.66 3.58
N PHE A 346 17.53 11.20 2.44
CA PHE A 346 17.11 11.68 1.13
C PHE A 346 15.64 11.38 0.86
N SER A 347 15.18 10.15 1.09
CA SER A 347 13.77 9.80 0.91
C SER A 347 12.86 10.61 1.85
N ALA A 348 13.23 10.74 3.12
CA ALA A 348 12.50 11.56 4.10
C ALA A 348 12.47 13.05 3.73
N SER A 349 13.54 13.57 3.11
CA SER A 349 13.59 14.96 2.66
C SER A 349 12.59 15.26 1.55
N LEU A 350 12.27 14.28 0.70
CA LEU A 350 11.21 14.43 -0.30
C LEU A 350 9.82 14.40 0.35
N VAL A 351 9.65 13.66 1.44
CA VAL A 351 8.38 13.64 2.21
C VAL A 351 8.09 15.00 2.85
N LEU A 352 9.10 15.85 3.08
CA LEU A 352 8.93 17.25 3.56
C LEU A 352 8.11 18.11 2.58
N ILE A 353 7.89 17.67 1.34
CA ILE A 353 6.96 18.34 0.44
C ILE A 353 5.53 18.35 1.03
N THR A 354 5.13 17.34 1.80
CA THR A 354 3.80 17.26 2.44
C THR A 354 3.51 18.46 3.35
N PRO A 355 4.32 18.77 4.37
CA PRO A 355 4.10 19.96 5.21
C PRO A 355 4.15 21.28 4.43
N LEU A 356 4.90 21.35 3.32
CA LEU A 356 4.89 22.53 2.45
C LEU A 356 3.55 22.69 1.73
N ILE A 357 2.99 21.60 1.19
CA ILE A 357 1.66 21.62 0.54
C ILE A 357 0.56 21.90 1.59
N SER A 358 0.68 21.36 2.79
CA SER A 358 -0.27 21.58 3.90
C SER A 358 -0.32 23.02 4.41
N LEU A 359 0.60 23.91 4.00
CA LEU A 359 0.51 25.36 4.26
C LEU A 359 -0.51 26.06 3.38
N THR A 360 -0.69 25.59 2.14
CA THR A 360 -1.51 26.25 1.11
C THR A 360 -2.80 25.51 0.79
N ASN A 361 -2.86 24.20 1.06
CA ASN A 361 -3.95 23.33 0.68
C ASN A 361 -4.60 22.67 1.92
N GLY A 362 -5.88 22.30 1.80
CA GLY A 362 -6.57 21.53 2.85
C GLY A 362 -6.06 20.07 2.91
N LEU A 363 -5.88 19.53 4.12
CA LEU A 363 -5.39 18.15 4.36
C LEU A 363 -6.05 17.07 3.47
N ALA A 364 -7.38 17.17 3.28
CA ALA A 364 -8.11 16.20 2.46
C ALA A 364 -7.70 16.23 0.98
N SER A 365 -7.40 17.40 0.43
CA SER A 365 -6.91 17.51 -0.95
C SER A 365 -5.47 17.04 -1.06
N VAL A 366 -4.62 17.33 -0.07
CA VAL A 366 -3.24 16.81 -0.02
C VAL A 366 -3.25 15.29 -0.04
N PHE A 367 -4.01 14.65 0.86
CA PHE A 367 -4.14 13.20 0.94
C PHE A 367 -4.65 12.60 -0.38
N THR A 368 -5.71 13.17 -0.96
CA THR A 368 -6.27 12.66 -2.23
C THR A 368 -5.24 12.74 -3.36
N ILE A 369 -4.58 13.90 -3.54
CA ILE A 369 -3.59 14.10 -4.61
C ILE A 369 -2.42 13.11 -4.48
N VAL A 370 -1.83 12.97 -3.28
CA VAL A 370 -0.65 12.11 -3.10
C VAL A 370 -1.01 10.62 -3.19
N THR A 371 -2.21 10.23 -2.75
CA THR A 371 -2.68 8.83 -2.90
C THR A 371 -3.01 8.50 -4.35
N GLY A 372 -3.56 9.44 -5.12
CA GLY A 372 -3.75 9.33 -6.58
C GLY A 372 -2.42 9.11 -7.30
N ILE A 373 -1.45 10.01 -7.11
CA ILE A 373 -0.10 9.89 -7.71
C ILE A 373 0.58 8.58 -7.32
N SER A 374 0.48 8.20 -6.04
CA SER A 374 1.05 6.93 -5.58
C SER A 374 0.41 5.73 -6.30
N SER A 375 -0.91 5.73 -6.41
CA SER A 375 -1.67 4.71 -7.13
C SER A 375 -1.24 4.61 -8.59
N ASP A 376 -1.03 5.74 -9.27
CA ASP A 376 -0.54 5.78 -10.66
C ASP A 376 0.77 5.01 -10.83
N MET A 377 1.78 5.33 -9.99
CA MET A 377 3.09 4.69 -10.04
C MET A 377 2.97 3.19 -9.80
N TYR A 378 2.15 2.80 -8.83
CA TYR A 378 1.96 1.41 -8.45
C TYR A 378 1.18 0.61 -9.50
N ILE A 379 0.18 1.21 -10.15
CA ILE A 379 -0.55 0.61 -11.27
C ILE A 379 0.42 0.27 -12.41
N ILE A 380 1.34 1.18 -12.75
CA ILE A 380 2.38 0.94 -13.75
C ILE A 380 3.27 -0.22 -13.32
N VAL A 381 3.80 -0.18 -12.10
CA VAL A 381 4.71 -1.21 -11.57
C VAL A 381 4.05 -2.58 -11.51
N TYR A 382 2.79 -2.68 -11.08
CA TYR A 382 2.04 -3.94 -11.03
C TYR A 382 1.67 -4.46 -12.41
N THR A 383 1.39 -3.56 -13.35
CA THR A 383 1.20 -3.94 -14.76
C THR A 383 2.48 -4.57 -15.31
N LEU A 384 3.64 -3.96 -15.06
CA LEU A 384 4.94 -4.52 -15.44
C LEU A 384 5.23 -5.86 -14.74
N ALA A 385 4.86 -6.01 -13.47
CA ALA A 385 4.97 -7.28 -12.76
C ALA A 385 4.14 -8.40 -13.42
N MET A 386 2.92 -8.09 -13.86
CA MET A 386 2.07 -9.06 -14.56
C MET A 386 2.60 -9.38 -15.97
N LEU A 387 3.18 -8.41 -16.67
CA LEU A 387 3.86 -8.66 -17.94
C LEU A 387 5.11 -9.53 -17.76
N ALA A 388 5.88 -9.30 -16.70
CA ALA A 388 7.03 -10.13 -16.33
C ALA A 388 6.59 -11.57 -16.01
N HIS A 389 5.48 -11.75 -15.28
CA HIS A 389 4.91 -13.08 -15.03
C HIS A 389 4.54 -13.83 -16.31
N ARG A 390 3.99 -13.14 -17.31
CA ARG A 390 3.68 -13.76 -18.62
C ARG A 390 4.96 -14.18 -19.35
N LYS A 391 6.01 -13.37 -19.31
CA LYS A 391 7.31 -13.71 -19.91
C LYS A 391 8.01 -14.85 -19.16
N TYR A 392 7.94 -14.87 -17.83
CA TYR A 392 8.35 -16.01 -17.01
C TYR A 392 7.65 -17.30 -17.44
N ARG A 393 6.33 -17.28 -17.64
CA ARG A 393 5.56 -18.46 -18.11
C ARG A 393 5.98 -18.97 -19.49
N GLN A 394 6.73 -18.17 -20.25
CA GLN A 394 7.27 -18.50 -21.57
C GLN A 394 8.77 -18.82 -21.53
N SER A 395 9.44 -18.60 -20.40
CA SER A 395 10.88 -18.79 -20.26
C SER A 395 11.23 -20.22 -19.84
N GLN A 396 12.52 -20.56 -19.92
CA GLN A 396 13.04 -21.84 -19.43
C GLN A 396 13.05 -21.93 -17.90
N ASP A 397 12.93 -20.79 -17.20
CA ASP A 397 12.88 -20.74 -15.74
C ASP A 397 11.53 -21.22 -15.18
N PHE A 398 10.52 -21.37 -16.03
CA PHE A 398 9.19 -21.78 -15.62
C PHE A 398 9.20 -23.17 -14.96
N LEU A 399 8.61 -23.27 -13.76
CA LEU A 399 8.44 -24.53 -13.03
C LEU A 399 6.98 -25.04 -13.10
N PRO A 400 6.66 -26.03 -13.96
CA PRO A 400 5.29 -26.55 -14.10
C PRO A 400 4.74 -27.20 -12.84
N ASN A 401 5.60 -27.83 -12.03
CA ASN A 401 5.21 -28.53 -10.81
C ASN A 401 5.27 -27.62 -9.55
N GLY A 402 5.33 -26.31 -9.75
CA GLY A 402 5.49 -25.31 -8.70
C GLY A 402 4.18 -24.75 -8.13
N PHE A 403 4.27 -23.56 -7.55
CA PHE A 403 3.10 -22.77 -7.16
C PHE A 403 2.60 -21.98 -8.37
N LEU A 404 1.46 -22.35 -8.92
CA LEU A 404 0.96 -21.78 -10.18
C LEU A 404 -0.18 -20.78 -9.96
N MET A 405 -0.18 -19.67 -10.69
CA MET A 405 -1.34 -18.79 -10.84
C MET A 405 -2.44 -19.53 -11.61
N PRO A 406 -3.66 -19.64 -11.05
CA PRO A 406 -4.75 -20.36 -11.70
C PRO A 406 -5.26 -19.58 -12.92
N ALA A 407 -5.62 -20.31 -13.98
CA ALA A 407 -6.15 -19.74 -15.22
C ALA A 407 -5.33 -18.58 -15.80
N TYR A 408 -3.99 -18.62 -15.67
CA TYR A 408 -3.11 -17.49 -16.02
C TYR A 408 -3.32 -16.95 -17.45
N LYS A 409 -3.67 -17.80 -18.42
CA LYS A 409 -3.93 -17.41 -19.82
C LYS A 409 -5.06 -16.37 -19.94
N ILE A 410 -6.06 -16.44 -19.06
CA ILE A 410 -7.22 -15.54 -19.01
C ILE A 410 -7.03 -14.47 -17.93
N MET A 411 -6.58 -14.88 -16.75
CA MET A 411 -6.56 -14.00 -15.58
C MET A 411 -5.41 -12.98 -15.62
N SER A 412 -4.23 -13.36 -16.12
CA SER A 412 -3.12 -12.41 -16.27
C SER A 412 -3.44 -11.23 -17.20
N PRO A 413 -3.95 -11.42 -18.44
CA PRO A 413 -4.30 -10.29 -19.30
C PRO A 413 -5.51 -9.53 -18.77
N LEU A 414 -6.47 -10.19 -18.10
CA LEU A 414 -7.59 -9.50 -17.47
C LEU A 414 -7.14 -8.59 -16.32
N THR A 415 -6.20 -9.03 -15.47
CA THR A 415 -5.60 -8.18 -14.43
C THR A 415 -4.86 -6.98 -15.02
N ILE A 416 -4.10 -7.18 -16.10
CA ILE A 416 -3.43 -6.08 -16.81
C ILE A 416 -4.45 -5.08 -17.35
N ALA A 417 -5.48 -5.56 -18.05
CA ALA A 417 -6.53 -4.71 -18.61
C ALA A 417 -7.26 -3.93 -17.50
N PHE A 418 -7.54 -4.59 -16.37
CA PHE A 418 -8.18 -3.96 -15.22
C PHE A 418 -7.32 -2.84 -14.61
N PHE A 419 -6.02 -3.06 -14.42
CA PHE A 419 -5.10 -2.02 -13.96
C PHE A 419 -5.03 -0.84 -14.93
N VAL A 420 -5.02 -1.09 -16.24
CA VAL A 420 -5.10 -0.03 -17.27
C VAL A 420 -6.42 0.74 -17.19
N ILE A 421 -7.55 0.06 -16.93
CA ILE A 421 -8.85 0.71 -16.74
C ILE A 421 -8.84 1.60 -15.49
N ILE A 422 -8.24 1.16 -14.38
CA ILE A 422 -8.11 1.99 -13.17
C ILE A 422 -7.23 3.20 -13.46
N PHE A 423 -6.12 3.03 -14.16
CA PHE A 423 -5.30 4.17 -14.61
C PHE A 423 -6.14 5.18 -15.41
N GLY A 424 -6.96 4.69 -16.34
CA GLY A 424 -7.91 5.51 -17.09
C GLY A 424 -8.95 6.21 -16.21
N SER A 425 -9.41 5.57 -15.13
CA SER A 425 -10.40 6.16 -14.22
C SER A 425 -9.90 7.38 -13.44
N LEU A 426 -8.59 7.50 -13.24
CA LEU A 426 -7.98 8.67 -12.56
C LEU A 426 -8.25 9.97 -13.34
N PHE A 427 -8.41 9.90 -14.66
CA PHE A 427 -8.79 11.06 -15.48
C PHE A 427 -10.24 11.53 -15.27
N PHE A 428 -11.06 10.75 -14.57
CA PHE A 428 -12.43 11.16 -14.20
C PHE A 428 -12.49 11.84 -12.84
N VAL A 429 -11.38 11.89 -12.09
CA VAL A 429 -11.28 12.54 -10.79
C VAL A 429 -10.43 13.81 -10.95
N PRO A 430 -11.01 15.02 -10.85
CA PRO A 430 -10.29 16.26 -11.07
C PRO A 430 -9.00 16.40 -10.25
N GLU A 431 -9.01 15.92 -9.00
CA GLU A 431 -7.85 15.95 -8.11
C GLU A 431 -6.72 15.01 -8.56
N ASP A 432 -7.05 13.92 -9.25
CA ASP A 432 -6.08 12.89 -9.67
C ASP A 432 -5.51 13.16 -11.07
N ILE A 433 -6.15 14.01 -11.90
CA ILE A 433 -5.70 14.31 -13.28
C ILE A 433 -4.25 14.77 -13.30
N ILE A 434 -3.86 15.65 -12.36
CA ILE A 434 -2.49 16.18 -12.30
C ILE A 434 -1.50 15.04 -12.07
N GLY A 435 -1.84 14.11 -11.17
CA GLY A 435 -1.02 12.94 -10.90
C GLY A 435 -0.93 12.00 -12.09
N ALA A 436 -2.05 11.69 -12.72
CA ALA A 436 -2.11 10.78 -13.87
C ALA A 436 -1.34 11.33 -15.08
N VAL A 437 -1.47 12.64 -15.37
CA VAL A 437 -0.65 13.32 -16.39
C VAL A 437 0.83 13.29 -16.02
N GLY A 438 1.15 13.56 -14.76
CA GLY A 438 2.52 13.45 -14.24
C GLY A 438 3.10 12.05 -14.41
N ALA A 439 2.30 11.01 -14.19
CA ALA A 439 2.69 9.60 -14.38
C ALA A 439 2.93 9.23 -15.85
N ILE A 440 2.11 9.76 -16.77
CA ILE A 440 2.36 9.63 -18.20
C ILE A 440 3.68 10.32 -18.57
N ILE A 441 3.89 11.56 -18.13
CA ILE A 441 5.11 12.31 -18.42
C ILE A 441 6.33 11.57 -17.85
N TRP A 442 6.24 11.09 -16.60
CA TRP A 442 7.27 10.27 -15.98
C TRP A 442 7.57 9.02 -16.82
N THR A 443 6.54 8.28 -17.21
CA THR A 443 6.70 7.05 -18.01
C THR A 443 7.33 7.33 -19.37
N VAL A 444 6.87 8.36 -20.08
CA VAL A 444 7.36 8.70 -21.42
C VAL A 444 8.76 9.29 -21.37
N VAL A 445 9.00 10.27 -20.49
CA VAL A 445 10.27 10.99 -20.42
C VAL A 445 11.33 10.13 -19.73
N PHE A 446 11.08 9.68 -18.49
CA PHE A 446 12.06 8.89 -17.76
C PHE A 446 12.22 7.49 -18.37
N GLY A 447 11.13 6.84 -18.79
CA GLY A 447 11.21 5.59 -19.56
C GLY A 447 11.96 5.76 -20.89
N GLY A 448 11.73 6.88 -21.60
CA GLY A 448 12.47 7.21 -22.83
C GLY A 448 13.96 7.43 -22.58
N VAL A 449 14.33 8.20 -21.54
CA VAL A 449 15.72 8.47 -21.17
C VAL A 449 16.44 7.19 -20.77
N THR A 450 15.82 6.34 -19.95
CA THR A 450 16.41 5.05 -19.54
C THR A 450 16.62 4.12 -20.73
N TYR A 451 15.67 4.06 -21.67
CA TYR A 451 15.81 3.32 -22.93
C TYR A 451 16.97 3.83 -23.78
N LEU A 452 17.07 5.15 -23.98
CA LEU A 452 18.15 5.76 -24.76
C LEU A 452 19.53 5.59 -24.11
N HIS A 453 19.61 5.67 -22.78
CA HIS A 453 20.85 5.48 -22.05
C HIS A 453 21.36 4.03 -22.19
N GLN A 454 20.46 3.06 -22.07
CA GLN A 454 20.86 1.66 -22.16
C GLN A 454 21.25 1.22 -23.58
N ARG A 455 20.63 1.80 -24.61
CA ARG A 455 21.09 1.65 -26.01
C ARG A 455 22.52 2.09 -26.24
N LYS A 456 23.03 3.05 -25.45
CA LYS A 456 24.43 3.50 -25.56
C LYS A 456 25.42 2.55 -24.89
N LEU A 457 24.96 1.79 -23.89
CA LEU A 457 25.78 0.84 -23.12
C LEU A 457 25.88 -0.54 -23.78
N VAL A 458 24.90 -0.89 -24.61
CA VAL A 458 24.91 -2.10 -25.44
C VAL A 458 24.90 -1.67 -26.91
N PRO A 459 26.08 -1.45 -27.54
CA PRO A 459 26.13 -1.23 -28.98
C PRO A 459 25.52 -2.46 -29.66
N ASN A 460 24.65 -2.25 -30.66
CA ASN A 460 24.03 -3.32 -31.45
C ASN A 460 25.01 -4.46 -31.75
N THR A 461 24.83 -5.61 -31.12
CA THR A 461 25.46 -6.87 -31.52
C THR A 461 24.69 -7.60 -32.62
N ASP A 462 23.64 -6.97 -33.18
CA ASP A 462 22.94 -7.44 -34.38
C ASP A 462 23.48 -6.71 -35.62
N GLN A 463 24.65 -7.15 -36.09
CA GLN A 463 25.06 -7.12 -37.50
C GLN A 463 25.68 -8.47 -37.87
#